data_AF-A0A0N1PCX7-F1
#
_entry.id   AF-A0A0N1PCX7-F1
#
_cell.length_a   1.000
_cell.length_b   1.000
_cell.length_c   1.000
_cell.angle_alpha   90.00
_cell.angle_beta   90.00
_cell.angle_gamma   90.00
#
_symmetry.space_group_name_H-M   'P 1'
#
loop_
_entity.id
_entity.type
_entity.pdbx_description
1 polymer ?
#
loop_
_entity_poly.entity_id
_entity_poly.type
_entity_poly.pdbx_seq_one_letter_code
_entity_poly.pdbx_strand_id
1 'polypeptide(L)'
;MALTSSHVLHQLCRTPRTLASGGKWWKEGPPDYTRANRRRMELEQQRIAASQYLPPIEPTPEQACRLYRRLLKEGYKTLVVTDKNFFRRKVRYEFEVTSRQTSSRVRGVMFEKGQWLLDNKLGGIL
;
A
#
# COMPACT_ATOMS: atom_id res chain seq x y z
N MET A 1 17.01 -21.64 14.54
CA MET A 1 16.09 -22.77 14.29
C MET A 1 15.20 -22.37 13.14
N ALA A 2 15.30 -23.12 12.05
CA ALA A 2 14.86 -22.79 10.69
C ALA A 2 13.49 -23.42 10.37
N LEU A 3 12.69 -22.72 9.54
CA LEU A 3 11.69 -23.23 8.56
C LEU A 3 10.43 -23.89 9.19
N THR A 4 9.18 -23.81 8.71
CA THR A 4 8.53 -23.46 7.43
C THR A 4 7.01 -23.52 7.67
N SER A 5 6.23 -22.60 7.12
CA SER A 5 5.27 -22.81 6.01
C SER A 5 3.97 -23.56 6.33
N SER A 6 2.88 -23.03 5.78
CA SER A 6 1.58 -23.67 5.51
C SER A 6 0.74 -24.02 6.76
N HIS A 7 -0.41 -23.44 7.01
CA HIS A 7 -1.53 -23.38 6.10
C HIS A 7 -2.47 -22.23 6.48
N VAL A 8 -2.65 -21.30 5.55
CA VAL A 8 -3.92 -20.60 5.38
C VAL A 8 -4.96 -21.71 5.10
N LEU A 9 -5.60 -22.20 6.16
CA LEU A 9 -6.76 -23.05 6.01
C LEU A 9 -7.86 -22.16 5.46
N HIS A 10 -8.01 -22.24 4.13
CA HIS A 10 -9.18 -21.84 3.39
C HIS A 10 -10.45 -22.29 4.14
N GLN A 11 -11.01 -21.43 4.99
CA GLN A 11 -12.43 -21.49 5.35
C GLN A 11 -13.24 -20.90 4.19
N LEU A 12 -13.02 -21.44 2.99
CA LEU A 12 -14.13 -21.63 2.08
C LEU A 12 -14.88 -22.81 2.68
N CYS A 13 -15.77 -22.52 3.63
CA CYS A 13 -16.91 -23.40 3.90
C CYS A 13 -17.69 -23.47 2.59
N ARG A 14 -17.24 -24.35 1.68
CA ARG A 14 -18.06 -24.93 0.64
C ARG A 14 -19.13 -25.67 1.42
N THR A 15 -20.26 -25.01 1.65
CA THR A 15 -21.50 -25.77 1.80
C THR A 15 -21.59 -26.58 0.51
N PRO A 16 -21.51 -27.92 0.55
CA PRO A 16 -21.80 -28.68 -0.64
C PRO A 16 -23.27 -28.44 -0.90
N ARG A 17 -23.58 -27.59 -1.88
CA ARG A 17 -24.90 -27.59 -2.49
C ARG A 17 -25.01 -28.95 -3.17
N THR A 18 -25.63 -29.91 -2.49
CA THR A 18 -26.27 -31.03 -3.13
C THR A 18 -27.28 -30.43 -4.12
N LEU A 19 -26.86 -30.23 -5.37
CA LEU A 19 -27.78 -30.08 -6.50
C LEU A 19 -28.40 -31.45 -6.78
N ALA A 20 -29.05 -32.03 -5.78
CA ALA A 20 -29.85 -33.21 -5.91
C ALA A 20 -31.28 -32.72 -6.17
N SER A 21 -31.80 -33.10 -7.34
CA SER A 21 -33.07 -32.68 -7.94
C SER A 21 -33.04 -31.34 -8.68
N GLY A 22 -33.64 -31.31 -9.88
CA GLY A 22 -33.79 -30.15 -10.77
C GLY A 22 -34.72 -29.06 -10.21
N GLY A 23 -34.54 -28.70 -8.94
CA GLY A 23 -35.17 -27.57 -8.29
C GLY A 23 -34.73 -26.29 -8.96
N LYS A 24 -35.71 -25.60 -9.55
CA LYS A 24 -35.52 -24.27 -10.12
C LYS A 24 -35.13 -23.33 -8.97
N TRP A 25 -33.90 -22.82 -8.97
CA TRP A 25 -33.31 -22.00 -7.89
C TRP A 25 -34.18 -20.78 -7.46
N TRP A 26 -35.09 -20.32 -8.32
CA TRP A 26 -36.06 -19.26 -8.03
C TRP A 26 -37.30 -19.71 -7.25
N LYS A 27 -37.48 -21.02 -7.01
CA LYS A 27 -38.54 -21.60 -6.17
C LYS A 27 -38.09 -21.86 -4.72
N GLU A 28 -36.80 -21.71 -4.42
CA GLU A 28 -36.21 -21.95 -3.08
C GLU A 28 -36.35 -20.75 -2.12
N GLY A 29 -37.11 -19.72 -2.51
CA GLY A 29 -37.26 -18.48 -1.73
C GLY A 29 -36.15 -17.45 -2.01
N PRO A 30 -36.21 -16.27 -1.39
CA PRO A 30 -35.19 -15.24 -1.58
C PRO A 30 -33.82 -15.71 -1.04
N PRO A 31 -32.70 -15.33 -1.69
CA PRO A 31 -31.37 -15.70 -1.22
C PRO A 31 -31.07 -15.18 0.20
N ASP A 32 -30.32 -15.94 0.98
CA ASP A 32 -29.80 -15.48 2.27
C ASP A 32 -28.69 -14.43 2.04
N TYR A 33 -29.01 -13.16 2.35
CA TYR A 33 -28.09 -12.04 2.23
C TYR A 33 -27.36 -11.71 3.55
N THR A 34 -27.49 -12.49 4.61
CA THR A 34 -26.89 -12.21 5.93
C THR A 34 -25.38 -11.95 5.85
N ARG A 35 -24.64 -12.79 5.10
CA ARG A 35 -23.20 -12.60 4.87
C ARG A 35 -22.88 -11.32 4.10
N ALA A 36 -23.66 -11.03 3.06
CA ALA A 36 -23.48 -9.82 2.26
C ALA A 36 -23.78 -8.56 3.10
N ASN A 37 -24.82 -8.61 3.93
CA ASN A 37 -25.18 -7.53 4.85
C ASN A 37 -24.10 -7.32 5.92
N ARG A 38 -23.56 -8.40 6.52
CA ARG A 38 -22.41 -8.30 7.43
C ARG A 38 -21.21 -7.63 6.75
N ARG A 39 -20.88 -8.03 5.52
CA ARG A 39 -19.78 -7.43 4.77
C ARG A 39 -20.01 -5.94 4.46
N ARG A 40 -21.25 -5.54 4.15
CA ARG A 40 -21.59 -4.13 3.96
C ARG A 40 -21.37 -3.33 5.25
N MET A 41 -21.79 -3.86 6.40
CA MET A 41 -21.54 -3.21 7.69
C MET A 41 -20.04 -3.05 7.99
N GLU A 42 -19.23 -4.09 7.74
CA GLU A 42 -17.77 -4.01 7.90
C GLU A 42 -17.15 -2.93 7.00
N LEU A 43 -17.56 -2.86 5.74
CA LEU A 43 -17.05 -1.85 4.79
C LEU A 43 -17.46 -0.43 5.21
N GLU A 44 -18.66 -0.26 5.76
CA GLU A 44 -19.12 1.03 6.25
C GLU A 44 -18.34 1.45 7.51
N GLN A 45 -18.06 0.53 8.42
CA GLN A 45 -17.16 0.78 9.55
C GLN A 45 -15.76 1.18 9.09
N GLN A 46 -15.22 0.51 8.06
CA GLN A 46 -13.93 0.88 7.45
C GLN A 46 -13.98 2.25 6.79
N ARG A 47 -15.09 2.62 6.12
CA ARG A 47 -15.28 3.94 5.51
C ARG A 47 -15.32 5.04 6.56
N ILE A 48 -16.07 4.83 7.65
CA ILE A 48 -16.14 5.76 8.78
C ILE A 48 -14.76 5.92 9.41
N ALA A 49 -14.05 4.83 9.68
CA ALA A 49 -12.69 4.89 10.19
C ALA A 49 -11.74 5.63 9.22
N ALA A 50 -11.78 5.31 7.93
CA ALA A 50 -10.97 5.97 6.90
C ALA A 50 -11.24 7.48 6.81
N SER A 51 -12.49 7.91 7.03
CA SER A 51 -12.88 9.32 6.99
C SER A 51 -12.32 10.16 8.15
N GLN A 52 -11.92 9.52 9.24
CA GLN A 52 -11.29 10.20 10.39
C GLN A 52 -9.82 10.52 10.12
N TYR A 53 -9.17 9.82 9.18
CA TYR A 53 -7.79 10.07 8.83
C TYR A 53 -7.67 11.25 7.86
N LEU A 54 -6.68 12.11 8.10
CA LEU A 54 -6.35 13.17 7.17
C LEU A 54 -5.76 12.57 5.88
N PRO A 55 -6.11 13.11 4.70
CA PRO A 55 -5.50 12.68 3.46
C PRO A 55 -4.00 13.04 3.45
N PRO A 56 -3.18 12.34 2.66
CA PRO A 56 -1.78 12.68 2.48
C PRO A 56 -1.62 14.13 2.01
N ILE A 57 -0.85 14.91 2.75
CA ILE A 57 -0.63 16.33 2.51
C ILE A 57 0.63 16.51 1.67
N GLU A 58 0.60 17.45 0.74
CA GLU A 58 1.79 17.83 -0.02
C GLU A 58 2.85 18.42 0.93
N PRO A 59 4.10 17.93 0.87
CA PRO A 59 5.15 18.44 1.74
C PRO A 59 5.48 19.90 1.41
N THR A 60 5.87 20.66 2.43
CA THR A 60 6.39 22.01 2.20
C THR A 60 7.73 21.96 1.46
N PRO A 61 8.12 23.01 0.72
CA PRO A 61 9.42 23.06 0.05
C PRO A 61 10.60 22.80 1.00
N GLU A 62 10.53 23.30 2.23
CA GLU A 62 11.54 23.05 3.24
C GLU A 62 11.65 21.57 3.63
N GLN A 63 10.51 20.91 3.82
CA GLN A 63 10.46 19.48 4.12
C GLN A 63 11.04 18.66 2.96
N ALA A 64 10.67 18.99 1.72
CA ALA A 64 11.20 18.34 0.53
C ALA A 64 12.73 18.50 0.43
N CYS A 65 13.26 19.71 0.63
CA CYS A 65 14.70 19.97 0.65
C CYS A 65 15.43 19.17 1.75
N ARG A 66 14.85 19.10 2.96
CA ARG A 66 15.40 18.29 4.07
C ARG A 66 15.43 16.81 3.72
N LEU A 67 14.34 16.28 3.16
CA LEU A 67 14.25 14.88 2.73
C LEU A 67 15.26 14.56 1.64
N TYR A 68 15.35 15.39 0.60
CA TYR A 68 16.32 15.28 -0.48
C TYR A 68 17.75 15.19 0.06
N ARG A 69 18.14 16.10 0.96
CA ARG A 69 19.48 16.10 1.57
C ARG A 69 19.74 14.83 2.39
N ARG A 70 18.76 14.36 3.16
CA ARG A 70 18.89 13.12 3.95
C ARG A 70 19.06 11.90 3.05
N LEU A 71 18.29 11.78 1.97
CA LEU A 71 18.39 10.67 1.02
C LEU A 71 19.78 10.62 0.37
N LEU A 72 20.31 11.77 -0.05
CA LEU A 72 21.68 11.81 -0.58
C LEU A 72 22.71 11.43 0.47
N LYS A 73 22.60 11.94 1.70
CA LYS A 73 23.53 11.63 2.79
C LYS A 73 23.55 10.14 3.11
N GLU A 74 22.39 9.50 3.21
CA GLU A 74 22.29 8.06 3.41
C GLU A 74 22.81 7.30 2.18
N GLY A 75 22.53 7.76 0.96
CA GLY A 75 23.08 7.17 -0.26
C GLY A 75 24.60 7.17 -0.28
N TYR A 76 25.25 8.27 0.11
CA TYR A 76 26.72 8.32 0.18
C TYR A 76 27.31 7.35 1.21
N LYS A 77 26.58 7.08 2.30
CA LYS A 77 26.99 6.21 3.40
C LYS A 77 26.75 4.72 3.12
N THR A 78 25.62 4.39 2.50
CA THR A 78 25.13 3.01 2.37
C THR A 78 25.43 2.39 1.01
N LEU A 79 25.51 3.20 -0.06
CA LEU A 79 25.77 2.68 -1.40
C LEU A 79 27.25 2.33 -1.58
N VAL A 80 27.48 1.06 -1.89
CA VAL A 80 28.76 0.40 -2.19
C VAL A 80 28.81 0.00 -3.66
N VAL A 81 27.77 -0.63 -4.18
CA VAL A 81 27.72 -1.20 -5.55
C VAL A 81 27.13 -0.20 -6.54
N THR A 82 26.02 0.45 -6.17
CA THR A 82 25.35 1.41 -7.06
C THR A 82 26.18 2.68 -7.22
N ASP A 83 26.29 3.19 -8.46
CA ASP A 83 26.93 4.47 -8.73
C ASP A 83 26.19 5.63 -8.01
N LYS A 84 26.93 6.31 -7.13
CA LYS A 84 26.45 7.44 -6.33
C LYS A 84 26.01 8.62 -7.21
N ASN A 85 26.66 8.82 -8.36
CA ASN A 85 26.28 9.90 -9.28
C ASN A 85 24.97 9.59 -9.99
N PHE A 86 24.78 8.35 -10.42
CA PHE A 86 23.51 7.87 -10.96
C PHE A 86 22.38 8.00 -9.92
N PHE A 87 22.61 7.52 -8.69
CA PHE A 87 21.65 7.64 -7.60
C PHE A 87 21.24 9.10 -7.36
N ARG A 88 22.22 10.01 -7.22
CA ARG A 88 21.96 11.45 -7.05
C ARG A 88 21.12 12.02 -8.18
N ARG A 89 21.44 11.66 -9.44
CA ARG A 89 20.69 12.13 -10.62
C ARG A 89 19.25 11.61 -10.62
N LYS A 90 19.05 10.35 -10.23
CA LYS A 90 17.71 9.75 -10.12
C LYS A 90 16.88 10.39 -9.02
N VAL A 91 17.45 10.58 -7.82
CA VAL A 91 16.75 11.28 -6.73
C VAL A 91 16.39 12.69 -7.16
N ARG A 92 17.32 13.42 -7.80
CA ARG A 92 17.03 14.77 -8.33
C ARG A 92 15.88 14.77 -9.34
N TYR A 93 15.88 13.83 -10.27
CA TYR A 93 14.81 13.70 -11.27
C TYR A 93 13.44 13.48 -10.62
N GLU A 94 13.33 12.61 -9.61
CA GLU A 94 12.05 12.38 -8.92
C GLU A 94 11.53 13.65 -8.22
N PHE A 95 12.44 14.44 -7.63
CA PHE A 95 12.08 15.67 -6.94
C PHE A 95 11.78 16.84 -7.89
N GLU A 96 12.43 16.93 -9.05
CA GLU A 96 12.27 18.06 -9.99
C GLU A 96 11.22 17.79 -11.07
N VAL A 97 11.03 16.54 -11.49
CA VAL A 97 10.18 16.18 -12.63
C VAL A 97 8.92 15.46 -12.15
N THR A 98 9.06 14.30 -11.50
CA THR A 98 7.91 13.48 -11.09
C THR A 98 7.00 14.22 -10.13
N SER A 99 7.57 14.95 -9.17
CA SER A 99 6.78 15.75 -8.22
C SER A 99 5.93 16.82 -8.93
N ARG A 100 6.43 17.45 -9.99
CA ARG A 100 5.73 18.50 -10.72
C ARG A 100 4.63 17.95 -11.64
N GLN A 101 4.86 16.77 -12.19
CA GLN A 101 3.90 16.09 -13.06
C GLN A 101 2.73 15.45 -12.30
N THR A 102 2.96 15.06 -11.05
CA THR A 102 1.98 14.34 -10.22
C THR A 102 1.13 15.28 -9.38
N SER A 103 -0.02 14.78 -8.91
CA SER A 103 -0.94 15.53 -8.06
C SER A 103 -0.40 15.72 -6.64
N SER A 104 -0.92 16.72 -5.92
CA SER A 104 -0.53 17.05 -4.54
C SER A 104 -0.61 15.85 -3.58
N ARG A 105 -1.68 15.04 -3.69
CA ARG A 105 -1.84 13.82 -2.90
C ARG A 105 -0.73 12.79 -3.20
N VAL A 106 -0.36 12.63 -4.47
CA VAL A 106 0.72 11.71 -4.85
C VAL A 106 2.06 12.23 -4.33
N ARG A 107 2.30 13.54 -4.36
CA ARG A 107 3.49 14.16 -3.74
C ARG A 107 3.58 13.86 -2.24
N GLY A 108 2.46 13.92 -1.51
CA GLY A 108 2.40 13.52 -0.10
C GLY A 108 2.80 12.05 0.11
N VAL A 109 2.23 11.14 -0.68
CA VAL A 109 2.59 9.71 -0.63
C VAL A 109 4.05 9.46 -1.00
N MET A 110 4.58 10.15 -2.01
CA MET A 110 5.99 10.06 -2.39
C MET A 110 6.93 10.56 -1.28
N PHE A 111 6.52 11.60 -0.55
CA PHE A 111 7.25 12.13 0.58
C PHE A 111 7.32 11.11 1.74
N GLU A 112 6.18 10.55 2.13
CA GLU A 112 6.10 9.48 3.14
C GLU A 112 6.93 8.26 2.72
N LYS A 113 6.87 7.87 1.43
CA LYS A 113 7.72 6.81 0.87
C LYS A 113 9.19 7.15 1.00
N GLY A 114 9.59 8.39 0.74
CA GLY A 114 10.96 8.84 0.91
C GLY A 114 11.43 8.79 2.36
N GLN A 115 10.57 9.13 3.32
CA GLN A 115 10.85 8.96 4.75
C GLN A 115 11.02 7.48 5.11
N TRP A 116 10.11 6.63 4.64
CA TRP A 116 10.20 5.18 4.82
C TRP A 116 11.51 4.61 4.25
N LEU A 117 11.96 5.08 3.08
CA LEU A 117 13.25 4.68 2.51
C LEU A 117 14.42 5.03 3.43
N LEU A 118 14.40 6.19 4.09
CA LEU A 118 15.45 6.54 5.05
C LEU A 118 15.48 5.60 6.25
N ASP A 119 14.31 5.28 6.79
CA ASP A 119 14.20 4.42 7.97
C ASP A 119 14.58 2.97 7.65
N ASN A 120 14.41 2.55 6.39
CA ASN A 120 14.65 1.18 5.91
C ASN A 120 15.90 1.05 5.02
N LYS A 121 16.95 1.84 5.26
CA LYS A 121 18.25 1.75 4.54
C LYS A 121 18.09 1.79 3.01
N LEU A 122 17.38 2.81 2.54
CA LEU A 122 17.04 3.05 1.13
C LEU A 122 16.26 1.91 0.45
N GLY A 123 15.60 1.04 1.21
CA GLY A 123 14.84 -0.08 0.66
C GLY A 123 15.73 -1.20 0.10
N GLY A 124 16.96 -1.33 0.62
CA GLY A 124 17.90 -2.38 0.22
C GLY A 124 18.73 -2.06 -1.02
N ILE A 125 18.80 -0.79 -1.45
CA ILE A 125 19.75 -0.36 -2.48
C ILE A 125 21.15 -0.42 -1.88
N LEU A 126 22.03 -1.21 -2.49
CA LEU A 126 23.41 -1.42 -2.09
C LEU A 126 24.40 -0.81 -3.08
#